data_AF-A0A3C0IM55-F1
#
_entry.id   AF-A0A3C0IM55-F1
#
_cell.length_a   1.000
_cell.length_b   1.000
_cell.length_c   1.000
_cell.angle_alpha   90.00
_cell.angle_beta   90.00
_cell.angle_gamma   90.00
#
_symmetry.space_group_name_H-M   'P 1'
#
loop_
_entity.id
_entity.type
_entity.pdbx_description
1 polymer ?
#
loop_
_entity_poly.entity_id
_entity_poly.type
_entity_poly.pdbx_seq_one_letter_code
_entity_poly.pdbx_strand_id
1 'polypeptide(L)' 'GNWYVYLNGGRVKTNTQCFDWAKQAVDLGAGEILLTSMNNDGTKQGFALDITAQ' A
#
# COMPACT_ATOMS: atom_id res chain seq x y z
N GLY A 1 -10.45 -1.65 -4.48
CA GLY A 1 -10.61 -0.22 -4.83
C GLY A 1 -9.35 0.32 -5.51
N ASN A 2 -9.31 1.62 -5.85
CA ASN A 2 -8.08 2.26 -6.33
C ASN A 2 -7.20 2.65 -5.13
N TRP A 3 -5.99 2.09 -5.03
CA TRP A 3 -5.08 2.27 -3.91
C TRP A 3 -3.85 3.08 -4.34
N TYR A 4 -3.49 4.09 -3.56
CA TYR A 4 -2.40 5.01 -3.90
C TYR A 4 -1.31 4.99 -2.83
N VAL A 5 -0.06 5.20 -3.26
CA VAL A 5 1.07 5.32 -2.33
C VAL A 5 1.08 6.70 -1.68
N TYR A 6 1.41 6.75 -0.39
CA TYR A 6 1.56 7.97 0.38
C TYR A 6 2.98 8.09 0.93
N LEU A 7 3.48 9.33 1.02
CA LEU A 7 4.78 9.69 1.56
C LEU A 7 4.63 10.53 2.83
N ASN A 8 5.75 10.78 3.52
CA ASN A 8 5.82 11.61 4.74
C ASN A 8 4.84 11.14 5.83
N GLY A 9 4.79 9.83 6.07
CA GLY A 9 3.92 9.23 7.10
C GLY A 9 2.43 9.37 6.77
N GLY A 10 2.03 9.15 5.52
CA GLY A 10 0.63 9.21 5.10
C GLY A 10 0.09 10.60 4.76
N ARG A 11 0.94 11.65 4.81
CA ARG A 11 0.50 13.05 4.64
C ARG A 11 0.48 13.52 3.19
N VAL A 12 1.35 12.96 2.35
CA VAL A 12 1.49 13.39 0.96
C VAL A 12 1.01 12.27 0.05
N LYS A 13 -0.15 12.47 -0.59
CA LYS A 13 -0.66 11.56 -1.62
C LYS A 13 0.20 11.64 -2.88
N THR A 14 0.53 10.49 -3.46
CA THR A 14 1.14 10.42 -4.79
C THR A 14 0.11 10.07 -5.87
N ASN A 15 0.49 10.23 -7.13
CA ASN A 15 -0.30 9.72 -8.28
C ASN A 15 0.02 8.26 -8.61
N THR A 16 0.89 7.61 -7.82
CA THR A 16 1.35 6.24 -8.07
C THR A 16 0.35 5.25 -7.47
N GLN A 17 -0.14 4.33 -8.30
CA GLN A 17 -0.96 3.21 -7.85
C GLN A 17 -0.12 2.25 -7.01
N CYS A 18 -0.71 1.73 -5.93
CA CYS A 18 -0.03 0.86 -4.98
C CYS A 18 0.48 -0.43 -5.63
N PHE A 19 -0.30 -1.05 -6.52
CA PHE A 19 0.10 -2.28 -7.22
C PHE A 19 1.25 -2.07 -8.20
N ASP A 20 1.21 -1.00 -8.99
CA ASP A 20 2.27 -0.71 -9.95
C ASP A 20 3.58 -0.42 -9.21
N TRP A 21 3.50 0.31 -8.10
CA TRP A 21 4.65 0.55 -7.22
C TRP A 21 5.19 -0.73 -6.61
N ALA A 22 4.32 -1.62 -6.12
CA ALA A 22 4.72 -2.88 -5.51
C ALA A 22 5.46 -3.79 -6.50
N LYS A 23 4.95 -3.90 -7.73
CA LYS A 23 5.62 -4.63 -8.83
C LYS A 23 6.99 -4.04 -9.13
N GLN A 24 7.05 -2.71 -9.28
CA GLN A 24 8.31 -2.02 -9.52
C GLN A 24 9.32 -2.24 -8.39
N ALA A 25 8.89 -2.23 -7.13
CA ALA A 25 9.76 -2.46 -5.98
C ALA A 25 10.38 -3.87 -6.03
N VAL A 26 9.58 -4.89 -6.36
CA VAL A 26 10.06 -6.27 -6.54
C VAL A 26 11.02 -6.37 -7.72
N ASP A 27 10.70 -5.76 -8.87
CA ASP A 27 11.58 -5.75 -10.05
C ASP A 27 12.94 -5.08 -9.77
N LEU A 28 12.96 -4.11 -8.86
CA LEU A 28 14.18 -3.44 -8.38
C LEU A 28 14.93 -4.23 -7.29
N GLY A 29 14.42 -5.39 -6.88
CA GLY A 29 15.07 -6.32 -5.95
C GLY A 29 14.57 -6.29 -4.51
N ALA A 30 13.42 -5.67 -4.21
CA ALA A 30 12.82 -5.76 -2.88
C ALA A 30 12.38 -7.21 -2.59
N GLY A 31 12.88 -7.77 -1.48
CA GLY A 31 12.55 -9.15 -1.07
C GLY A 31 11.27 -9.27 -0.25
N GLU A 32 10.75 -8.17 0.29
CA GLU A 32 9.52 -8.13 1.09
C GLU A 32 8.85 -6.76 1.00
N ILE A 33 7.51 -6.73 1.10
CA ILE A 33 6.71 -5.51 1.19
C ILE A 33 5.89 -5.54 2.47
N LEU A 34 6.12 -4.57 3.36
CA LEU A 34 5.27 -4.32 4.52
C LEU A 34 4.10 -3.41 4.09
N LEU A 35 2.93 -4.01 3.84
CA LEU A 35 1.75 -3.30 3.37
C LEU A 35 0.89 -2.78 4.54
N THR A 36 0.82 -1.46 4.70
CA THR A 36 -0.08 -0.81 5.68
C THR A 36 -1.27 -0.15 4.98
N SER A 37 -2.49 -0.59 5.31
CA SER A 37 -3.72 0.12 4.88
C SER A 37 -4.02 1.27 5.83
N MET A 38 -3.90 2.51 5.36
CA MET A 38 -4.21 3.70 6.17
C MET A 38 -5.69 3.79 6.57
N ASN A 39 -6.61 3.21 5.78
CA ASN A 39 -8.03 3.22 6.10
C ASN A 39 -8.36 2.30 7.28
N ASN A 40 -7.57 1.24 7.46
CA ASN A 40 -7.80 0.23 8.48
C ASN A 40 -6.89 0.40 9.68
N ASP A 41 -5.76 1.10 9.54
CA ASP A 41 -4.81 1.35 10.61
C ASP A 41 -5.47 2.08 11.80
N GLY A 42 -5.23 1.59 13.01
CA GLY A 42 -5.83 2.10 14.25
C GLY A 42 -7.34 1.83 14.43
N THR A 43 -8.06 1.34 13.42
CA THR A 43 -9.52 1.18 13.49
C THR A 43 -9.99 -0.07 14.24
N LYS A 44 -9.12 -1.08 14.38
CA LYS A 44 -9.44 -2.43 14.88
C LYS A 44 -10.56 -3.16 14.10
N GLN A 45 -10.84 -2.75 12.86
CA GLN A 45 -11.86 -3.36 12.00
C GLN A 45 -11.30 -4.49 11.09
N GLY A 46 -10.10 -4.99 11.41
CA GLY A 46 -9.42 -6.03 10.63
C GLY A 46 -8.60 -5.49 9.46
N PHE A 47 -7.94 -6.40 8.74
CA PHE A 47 -7.08 -6.08 7.61
C PHE A 47 -7.87 -5.68 6.36
N ALA A 48 -7.25 -4.89 5.49
CA ALA A 48 -7.81 -4.55 4.19
C ALA A 48 -7.66 -5.72 3.21
N LEU A 49 -8.62 -6.65 3.23
CA LEU A 49 -8.55 -7.88 2.42
C LEU A 49 -8.70 -7.61 0.92
N ASP A 50 -9.32 -6.50 0.54
CA ASP A 50 -9.54 -6.16 -0.87
C ASP A 50 -8.26 -5.74 -1.60
N ILE A 51 -7.22 -5.30 -0.87
CA ILE A 51 -5.89 -5.02 -1.43
C ILE A 51 -4.94 -6.20 -1.28
N THR A 52 -5.04 -7.00 -0.22
CA THR A 52 -4.14 -8.14 -0.02
C THR A 52 -4.48 -9.38 -0.84
N ALA A 53 -5.70 -9.47 -1.38
CA ALA A 53 -6.17 -10.64 -2.15
C ALA A 53 -6.07 -10.50 -3.68
N GLN A 54 -5.41 -9.46 -4.19
CA GLN A 54 -5.19 -9.23 -5.63
C GLN A 54 -3.81 -9.72 -6.07
#